data_AF-A0A2S7X9G8-F1
#
_entry.id   AF-A0A2S7X9G8-F1
#
_cell.length_a   1.000
_cell.length_b   1.000
_cell.length_c   1.000
_cell.angle_alpha   90.00
_cell.angle_beta   90.00
_cell.angle_gamma   90.00
#
_symmetry.space_group_name_H-M   'P 1'
#
loop_
_entity.id
_entity.type
_entity.pdbx_description
1 polymer ?
#
loop_
_entity_poly.entity_id
_entity_poly.type
_entity_poly.pdbx_seq_one_letter_code
_entity_poly.pdbx_strand_id
1 'polypeptide(L)'
;MSNRKNARLLLRLSRFDLGDLSDEIQNNNVYFRLETPNYYEGNVDYWTQGVEISAPRSKDVYIKARINKPELLLPAGDIRLNMEWSLECL
;
A
#
# COMPACT_ATOMS: atom_id res chain seq x y z
N MET A 1 15.17 8.90 -27.94
CA MET A 1 15.44 7.80 -26.99
C MET A 1 15.05 8.30 -25.60
N SER A 2 13.93 7.81 -25.04
CA SER A 2 13.35 8.36 -23.81
C SER A 2 14.18 7.99 -22.59
N ASN A 3 14.46 8.97 -21.73
CA ASN A 3 15.35 8.91 -20.57
C ASN A 3 14.72 8.14 -19.38
N ARG A 4 14.21 6.92 -19.63
CA ARG A 4 13.47 6.09 -18.66
C ARG A 4 14.29 5.64 -17.44
N LYS A 5 15.60 5.87 -17.42
CA LYS A 5 16.49 5.41 -16.35
C LYS A 5 16.30 6.16 -15.02
N ASN A 6 15.65 7.33 -15.03
CA ASN A 6 15.43 8.17 -13.84
C ASN A 6 13.97 8.63 -13.68
N ALA A 7 13.00 7.92 -14.27
CA ALA A 7 11.60 8.29 -14.09
C ALA A 7 11.23 8.16 -12.61
N ARG A 8 10.67 9.24 -12.03
CA ARG A 8 10.12 9.25 -10.68
C ARG A 8 8.63 8.94 -10.81
N LEU A 9 8.15 8.04 -9.96
CA LEU A 9 6.75 7.68 -9.92
C LEU A 9 6.18 8.08 -8.57
N LEU A 10 4.99 8.65 -8.56
CA LEU A 10 4.22 8.85 -7.34
C LEU A 10 3.26 7.67 -7.19
N LEU A 11 3.48 6.84 -6.17
CA LEU A 11 2.57 5.77 -5.78
C LEU A 11 1.70 6.23 -4.61
N ARG A 12 0.38 6.19 -4.76
CA ARG A 12 -0.57 6.60 -3.73
C ARG A 12 -1.70 5.58 -3.60
N LEU A 13 -2.09 5.30 -2.36
CA LEU A 13 -3.33 4.60 -2.03
C LEU A 13 -4.48 5.60 -2.19
N SER A 14 -5.20 5.54 -3.31
CA SER A 14 -6.27 6.49 -3.65
C SER A 14 -7.56 6.20 -2.91
N ARG A 15 -7.82 4.91 -2.62
CA ARG A 15 -8.95 4.47 -1.82
C ARG A 15 -8.57 3.30 -0.95
N PHE A 16 -9.02 3.33 0.30
CA PHE A 16 -8.91 2.22 1.23
C PHE A 16 -10.20 2.06 2.00
N ASP A 17 -10.68 0.82 2.07
CA ASP A 17 -11.90 0.46 2.79
C ASP A 17 -11.75 -0.94 3.37
N LEU A 18 -12.04 -1.04 4.68
CA LEU A 18 -12.00 -2.26 5.48
C LEU A 18 -13.30 -3.07 5.39
N GLY A 19 -14.33 -2.53 4.73
CA GLY A 19 -15.65 -3.12 4.67
C GLY A 19 -16.19 -3.40 6.07
N ASP A 20 -16.55 -4.65 6.30
CA ASP A 20 -17.15 -5.14 7.55
C ASP A 20 -16.20 -5.05 8.76
N LEU A 21 -14.90 -4.82 8.54
CA LEU A 21 -13.89 -4.71 9.62
C LEU A 21 -13.66 -3.28 10.11
N SER A 22 -14.35 -2.30 9.53
CA SER A 22 -14.13 -0.88 9.84
C SER A 22 -14.42 -0.52 11.30
N ASP A 23 -15.34 -1.22 11.96
CA ASP A 23 -15.65 -1.05 13.39
C ASP A 23 -14.66 -1.76 14.32
N GLU A 24 -13.89 -2.74 13.79
CA GLU A 24 -13.03 -3.61 14.59
C GLU A 24 -11.53 -3.31 14.42
N ILE A 25 -11.16 -2.69 13.31
CA ILE A 25 -9.79 -2.42 12.92
C ILE A 25 -9.72 -0.98 12.47
N GLN A 26 -8.91 -0.19 13.18
CA GLN A 26 -8.60 1.17 12.74
C GLN A 26 -7.62 1.14 11.55
N ASN A 27 -7.79 2.06 10.61
CA ASN A 27 -6.92 2.19 9.42
C ASN A 27 -5.42 2.31 9.76
N ASN A 28 -5.09 2.93 10.90
CA ASN A 28 -3.72 3.06 11.38
C ASN A 28 -3.05 1.73 11.73
N ASN A 29 -3.83 0.65 11.91
CA ASN A 29 -3.32 -0.70 12.14
C ASN A 29 -3.08 -1.47 10.84
N VAL A 30 -3.44 -0.93 9.68
CA VAL A 30 -3.17 -1.58 8.39
C VAL A 30 -1.96 -0.94 7.74
N TYR A 31 -0.96 -1.77 7.47
CA TYR A 31 0.31 -1.40 6.89
C TYR A 31 0.47 -2.02 5.52
N PHE A 32 1.07 -1.25 4.61
CA PHE A 32 1.49 -1.74 3.31
C PHE A 32 3.00 -1.60 3.17
N ARG A 33 3.62 -2.60 2.56
CA ARG A 33 5.03 -2.62 2.22
C ARG A 33 5.21 -2.86 0.73
N LEU A 34 6.05 -2.04 0.11
CA LEU A 34 6.48 -2.23 -1.28
C LEU A 34 7.67 -3.19 -1.33
N GLU A 35 7.60 -4.22 -2.17
CA GLU A 35 8.74 -5.11 -2.40
C GLU A 35 9.67 -4.54 -3.47
N THR A 36 10.47 -3.57 -3.07
CA THR A 36 11.54 -2.99 -3.90
C THR A 36 12.88 -3.04 -3.18
N PRO A 37 14.01 -2.83 -3.89
CA PRO A 37 15.32 -2.68 -3.23
C PRO A 37 15.35 -1.53 -2.20
N ASN A 38 14.58 -0.47 -2.47
CA ASN A 38 14.30 0.58 -1.50
C ASN A 38 13.21 0.09 -0.54
N TYR A 39 13.36 0.41 0.74
CA TYR A 39 12.39 0.04 1.76
C TYR A 39 11.31 1.13 1.89
N TYR A 40 10.09 0.79 1.47
CA TYR A 40 8.89 1.61 1.70
C TYR A 40 7.87 0.79 2.49
N GLU A 41 7.59 1.21 3.72
CA GLU A 41 6.56 0.63 4.56
C GLU A 41 5.87 1.73 5.36
N GLY A 42 4.55 1.66 5.47
CA GLY A 42 3.77 2.62 6.22
C GLY A 42 2.30 2.22 6.29
N ASN A 43 1.55 2.93 7.14
CA ASN A 43 0.12 2.71 7.31
C ASN A 43 -0.71 3.38 6.19
N VAL A 44 -2.03 3.25 6.25
CA VAL A 44 -2.95 3.88 5.29
C VAL A 44 -2.67 5.38 5.12
N ASP A 45 -2.44 6.12 6.21
CA ASP A 45 -2.18 7.56 6.15
C ASP A 45 -0.89 7.88 5.39
N TYR A 46 0.18 7.12 5.62
CA TYR A 46 1.43 7.26 4.88
C TYR A 46 1.23 7.08 3.36
N TRP A 47 0.47 6.07 2.95
CA TRP A 47 0.27 5.78 1.53
C TRP A 47 -0.75 6.68 0.84
N THR A 48 -1.73 7.22 1.58
CA THR A 48 -2.68 8.22 1.04
C THR A 48 -2.01 9.56 0.77
N GLN A 49 -0.98 9.94 1.54
CA GLN A 49 -0.16 11.11 1.22
C GLN A 49 0.56 10.96 -0.12
N GLY A 50 0.95 9.73 -0.47
CA GLY A 50 1.66 9.39 -1.70
C GLY A 50 3.17 9.38 -1.49
N VAL A 51 3.85 8.45 -2.14
CA VAL A 51 5.27 8.19 -1.97
C VAL A 51 5.96 8.24 -3.32
N GLU A 52 7.01 9.07 -3.42
CA GLU A 52 7.88 9.08 -4.58
C GLU A 52 8.77 7.83 -4.54
N ILE A 53 8.63 7.00 -5.57
CA ILE A 53 9.44 5.82 -5.78
C ILE A 53 10.24 5.99 -7.06
N SER A 54 11.50 5.55 -7.04
CA SER A 54 12.27 5.39 -8.27
C SER A 54 11.57 4.36 -9.15
N ALA A 55 11.43 4.63 -10.44
CA ALA A 55 10.86 3.66 -11.37
C ALA A 55 11.55 2.29 -11.18
N PRO A 56 10.79 1.24 -10.81
CA PRO A 56 11.38 -0.06 -10.58
C PRO A 56 12.09 -0.52 -11.86
N ARG A 57 13.25 -1.15 -11.70
CA ARG A 57 13.93 -1.80 -12.84
C ARG A 57 13.12 -2.99 -13.35
N SER A 58 12.28 -3.58 -12.51
CA SER A 58 11.29 -4.60 -12.85
C SER A 58 10.01 -3.96 -13.40
N LYS A 59 9.27 -4.72 -14.22
CA LYS A 59 7.93 -4.31 -14.68
C LYS A 59 6.87 -4.43 -13.60
N ASP A 60 7.12 -5.29 -12.61
CA ASP A 60 6.15 -5.63 -11.57
C ASP A 60 6.51 -4.93 -10.25
N VAL A 61 5.46 -4.58 -9.52
CA VAL A 61 5.50 -3.99 -8.19
C VAL A 61 4.59 -4.83 -7.29
N TYR A 62 5.13 -5.35 -6.20
CA TYR A 62 4.37 -6.14 -5.23
C TYR A 62 4.12 -5.31 -3.98
N ILE A 63 2.86 -5.30 -3.53
CA ILE A 63 2.42 -4.63 -2.30
C ILE A 63 1.96 -5.69 -1.32
N LYS A 64 2.61 -5.77 -0.16
CA LYS A 64 2.22 -6.64 0.94
C LYS A 64 1.39 -5.87 1.94
N ALA A 65 0.19 -6.37 2.24
CA ALA A 65 -0.66 -5.83 3.31
C ALA A 65 -0.40 -6.60 4.62
N ARG A 66 -0.41 -5.88 5.74
CA ARG A 66 -0.33 -6.43 7.10
C ARG A 66 -1.32 -5.72 8.00
N ILE A 67 -2.15 -6.48 8.69
CA ILE A 67 -2.97 -5.97 9.79
C ILE A 67 -2.18 -6.18 11.07
N ASN A 68 -1.79 -5.08 11.73
CA ASN A 68 -1.05 -5.10 12.99
C ASN A 68 -2.00 -5.32 14.18
N LYS A 69 -2.64 -6.49 14.22
CA LYS A 69 -3.53 -6.94 15.29
C LYS A 69 -3.21 -8.41 15.60
N PRO A 70 -3.18 -8.83 16.88
CA PRO A 70 -3.03 -10.24 17.21
C PRO A 70 -4.11 -11.08 16.52
N GLU A 71 -3.73 -12.23 15.96
CA GLU A 71 -4.64 -13.11 15.21
C GLU A 71 -5.85 -13.55 16.04
N LEU A 72 -5.64 -13.80 17.34
CA LEU A 72 -6.71 -14.16 18.29
C LEU A 72 -7.77 -13.07 18.50
N LEU A 73 -7.49 -11.84 18.07
CA LEU A 73 -8.40 -10.70 18.15
C LEU A 73 -8.98 -10.31 16.78
N LEU A 74 -8.63 -11.04 15.71
CA LEU A 74 -9.28 -10.87 14.42
C LEU A 74 -10.64 -11.57 14.45
N PRO A 75 -11.68 -10.95 13.86
CA PRO A 75 -12.98 -11.61 13.74
C PRO A 75 -12.84 -12.85 12.86
N ALA A 76 -13.61 -13.87 13.21
CA ALA A 76 -13.71 -15.07 12.39
C ALA A 76 -14.51 -14.77 11.11
N GLY A 77 -14.09 -15.33 9.99
CA GLY A 77 -14.79 -15.23 8.71
C GLY A 77 -13.95 -14.64 7.59
N ASP A 78 -14.62 -14.21 6.53
CA ASP A 78 -13.97 -13.65 5.34
C ASP A 78 -13.55 -12.20 5.59
N ILE A 79 -12.25 -11.95 5.51
CA ILE A 79 -11.69 -10.59 5.57
C ILE A 79 -11.60 -10.03 4.16
N ARG A 80 -12.29 -8.92 3.90
CA ARG A 80 -12.23 -8.20 2.62
C ARG A 80 -11.54 -6.86 2.80
N LEU A 81 -10.50 -6.62 2.01
CA LEU A 81 -9.78 -5.36 1.96
C LEU A 81 -9.97 -4.75 0.57
N ASN A 82 -10.70 -3.64 0.50
CA ASN A 82 -10.92 -2.91 -0.75
C ASN A 82 -9.85 -1.83 -0.88
N MET A 83 -9.05 -1.93 -1.94
CA MET A 83 -7.88 -1.07 -2.14
C MET A 83 -7.81 -0.59 -3.58
N GLU A 84 -7.57 0.69 -3.76
CA GLU A 84 -7.28 1.30 -5.05
C GLU A 84 -5.94 2.03 -4.98
N TRP A 85 -5.06 1.73 -5.92
CA TRP A 85 -3.73 2.31 -6.01
C TRP A 85 -3.63 3.13 -7.29
N SER A 86 -3.04 4.32 -7.15
CA SER A 86 -2.74 5.25 -8.23
C SER A 86 -1.24 5.34 -8.42
N LEU A 87 -0.82 5.33 -9.69
CA LEU A 87 0.57 5.44 -10.09
C LEU A 87 0.69 6.53 -11.15
N GLU A 88 1.41 7.59 -10.83
CA GLU A 88 1.58 8.76 -11.69
C GLU A 88 3.06 8.96 -12.03
N CYS A 89 3.36 9.32 -13.28
CA CYS A 89 4.70 9.77 -13.66
C CYS A 89 4.88 11.23 -13.24
N LEU A 90 5.97 11.52 -12.52
CA LEU A 90 6.39 12.87 -12.16
C LEU A 90 7.33 13.48 -13.21
#